data_AF-A0A6I8TZY3-F1
#
_entry.id   AF-A0A6I8TZY3-F1
#
_cell.length_a   1.000
_cell.length_b   1.000
_cell.length_c   1.000
_cell.angle_alpha   90.00
_cell.angle_beta   90.00
_cell.angle_gamma   90.00
#
_symmetry.space_group_name_H-M   'P 1'
#
loop_
_entity.id
_entity.type
_entity.pdbx_description
1 polymer ?
#
loop_
_entity_poly.entity_id
_entity_poly.type
_entity_poly.pdbx_seq_one_letter_code
_entity_poly.pdbx_strand_id
1 'polypeptide(L)'
;MNSRRQMKCRQLPRRANRNTYIFSSDMDVKLAAALRAQAKPSDDDEKFTFSPVSSIEQIHELEKNLADEAYAERFISYMKKLVGYVGDNCNGMNISYTLVDFFFERNVMLKCSWSGASRSSIIKLAIKNCTKILDIFFSIVRSVNITFSRQLLAQFFKQVTRNAKKRSEAKGLRQPTIHRRAKKLNNTRCQADVPPTTTPDGTKSDWSPSTEDESQSSKSSSSDESDSEMLVSKVEESDPRINSC
;
A
#
# COMPACT_ATOMS: atom_id res chain seq x y z
N MET A 1 -77.65 14.37 -6.27
CA MET A 1 -77.62 15.61 -5.46
C MET A 1 -76.68 15.43 -4.28
N ASN A 2 -75.90 16.47 -4.02
CA ASN A 2 -74.72 16.58 -3.14
C ASN A 2 -74.75 15.78 -1.83
N SER A 3 -73.73 14.94 -1.62
CA SER A 3 -73.36 14.45 -0.29
C SER A 3 -71.93 14.91 0.03
N ARG A 4 -71.82 16.09 0.65
CA ARG A 4 -70.58 16.64 1.21
C ARG A 4 -70.11 15.72 2.34
N ARG A 5 -69.12 14.87 2.07
CA ARG A 5 -68.35 14.20 3.13
C ARG A 5 -67.32 15.17 3.68
N GLN A 6 -67.58 15.63 4.90
CA GLN A 6 -66.66 16.41 5.73
C GLN A 6 -65.33 15.65 5.90
N MET A 7 -64.23 16.25 5.44
CA MET A 7 -62.87 15.80 5.73
C MET A 7 -62.57 16.09 7.20
N LYS A 8 -62.50 15.04 8.03
CA LYS A 8 -62.08 15.15 9.43
C LYS A 8 -60.55 15.23 9.45
N CYS A 9 -60.01 16.45 9.51
CA CYS A 9 -58.58 16.70 9.70
C CYS A 9 -58.10 16.03 11.00
N ARG A 10 -57.34 14.93 10.87
CA ARG A 10 -56.54 14.36 11.96
C ARG A 10 -55.38 15.31 12.22
N GLN A 11 -55.45 16.09 13.31
CA GLN A 11 -54.29 16.78 13.85
C GLN A 11 -53.34 15.74 14.46
N LEU A 12 -52.20 15.53 13.81
CA LEU A 12 -51.07 14.84 14.41
C LEU A 12 -50.34 15.83 15.33
N PRO A 13 -49.98 15.45 16.57
CA PRO A 13 -49.12 16.29 17.38
C PRO A 13 -47.75 16.40 16.70
N ARG A 14 -47.35 17.63 16.40
CA ARG A 14 -45.98 18.00 16.01
C ARG A 14 -45.04 17.59 17.14
N ARG A 15 -44.35 16.47 16.96
CA ARG A 15 -43.27 16.06 17.86
C ARG A 15 -42.12 17.07 17.67
N ALA A 16 -41.89 17.87 18.70
CA ALA A 16 -40.85 18.88 18.72
C ALA A 16 -39.48 18.24 18.43
N ASN A 17 -38.83 18.76 17.39
CA ASN A 17 -37.45 18.48 17.07
C ASN A 17 -36.58 19.13 18.15
N ARG A 18 -36.06 18.35 19.11
CA ARG A 18 -35.02 18.83 20.05
C ARG A 18 -33.68 18.82 19.30
N ASN A 19 -33.50 19.85 18.49
CA ASN A 19 -32.19 20.26 18.01
C ASN A 19 -31.39 20.74 19.24
N THR A 20 -30.58 19.86 19.84
CA THR A 20 -29.56 20.28 20.80
C THR A 20 -28.36 20.82 20.01
N TYR A 21 -28.50 22.04 19.48
CA TYR A 21 -27.37 22.84 19.08
C TYR A 21 -26.74 23.38 20.36
N ILE A 22 -25.73 22.68 20.87
CA ILE A 22 -24.84 23.26 21.87
C ILE A 22 -24.05 24.34 21.14
N PHE A 23 -24.56 25.57 21.21
CA PHE A 23 -23.83 26.76 20.86
C PHE A 23 -22.75 26.91 21.93
N SER A 24 -21.61 26.23 21.74
CA SER A 24 -20.46 26.41 22.64
C SER A 24 -20.12 27.89 22.61
N SER A 25 -20.21 28.56 23.75
CA SER A 25 -19.98 30.00 23.81
C SER A 25 -18.55 30.29 23.40
N ASP A 26 -18.30 31.47 22.83
CA ASP A 26 -16.94 31.93 22.52
C ASP A 26 -16.03 31.86 23.76
N MET A 27 -16.60 31.97 24.95
CA MET A 27 -15.91 31.74 26.23
C MET A 27 -15.51 30.28 26.45
N ASP A 28 -16.33 29.30 26.10
CA ASP A 28 -15.97 27.87 26.21
C ASP A 28 -14.84 27.52 25.25
N VAL A 29 -14.87 28.08 24.04
CA VAL A 29 -13.81 27.91 23.04
C VAL A 29 -12.52 28.56 23.52
N LYS A 30 -12.60 29.79 24.06
CA LYS A 30 -11.46 30.51 24.63
C LYS A 30 -10.91 29.84 25.89
N LEU A 31 -11.77 29.27 26.75
CA LEU A 31 -11.36 28.53 27.93
C LEU A 31 -10.68 27.21 27.56
N ALA A 32 -11.23 26.47 26.60
CA ALA A 32 -10.60 25.27 26.06
C ALA A 32 -9.27 25.58 25.33
N ALA A 33 -9.19 26.72 24.64
CA ALA A 33 -7.94 27.18 24.01
C ALA A 33 -6.91 27.61 25.05
N ALA A 34 -7.32 28.34 26.09
CA ALA A 34 -6.46 28.77 27.19
C ALA A 34 -5.91 27.57 27.95
N LEU A 35 -6.74 26.59 28.33
CA LEU A 35 -6.30 25.35 29.00
C LEU A 35 -5.28 24.57 28.17
N ARG A 36 -5.43 24.51 26.85
CA ARG A 36 -4.43 23.91 25.94
C ARG A 36 -3.15 24.73 25.84
N ALA A 37 -3.23 26.06 25.91
CA ALA A 37 -2.05 26.93 25.89
C ALA A 37 -1.23 26.83 27.19
N GLN A 38 -1.84 26.41 28.31
CA GLN A 38 -1.13 26.19 29.58
C GLN A 38 -0.70 24.73 29.78
N ALA A 39 -1.06 23.82 28.87
CA ALA A 39 -0.40 22.52 28.74
C ALA A 39 1.00 22.79 28.19
N LYS A 40 1.89 23.22 29.09
CA LYS A 40 3.31 23.36 28.82
C LYS A 40 3.78 21.99 28.36
N PRO A 41 4.42 21.86 27.19
CA PRO A 41 5.10 20.61 26.86
C PRO A 41 6.06 20.36 28.01
N SER A 42 5.91 19.23 28.68
CA SER A 42 6.88 18.79 29.67
C SER A 42 8.26 18.85 29.02
N ASP A 43 9.28 19.36 29.72
CA ASP A 43 10.65 19.46 29.18
C ASP A 43 11.20 18.08 28.71
N ASP A 44 10.55 16.98 29.09
CA ASP A 44 10.78 15.62 28.58
C ASP A 44 10.39 15.40 27.10
N ASP A 45 9.52 16.23 26.52
CA ASP A 45 9.04 16.10 25.13
C ASP A 45 10.13 16.43 24.11
N GLU A 46 11.17 17.17 24.50
CA GLU A 46 12.28 17.53 23.62
C GLU A 46 13.27 16.37 23.40
N LYS A 47 13.27 15.35 24.27
CA LYS A 47 14.21 14.22 24.18
C LYS A 47 13.61 12.92 23.62
N PHE A 48 12.31 12.91 23.29
CA PHE A 48 11.69 11.71 22.74
C PHE A 48 12.28 11.38 21.36
N THR A 49 12.86 10.18 21.23
CA THR A 49 13.37 9.65 19.96
C THR A 49 12.78 8.28 19.70
N PHE A 50 12.56 7.97 18.43
CA PHE A 50 12.01 6.69 18.00
C PHE A 50 12.75 6.17 16.78
N SER A 51 13.04 4.88 16.78
CA SER A 51 13.63 4.16 15.66
C SER A 51 12.62 3.19 15.06
N PRO A 52 12.58 3.01 13.73
CA PRO A 52 11.67 2.07 13.09
C PRO A 52 11.81 0.65 13.64
N VAL A 53 10.70 -0.06 13.82
CA VAL A 53 10.72 -1.42 14.37
C VAL A 53 11.24 -2.44 13.34
N SER A 54 12.08 -3.37 13.78
CA SER A 54 12.78 -4.35 12.94
C SER A 54 12.30 -5.79 13.15
N SER A 55 11.56 -6.07 14.24
CA SER A 55 11.01 -7.40 14.53
C SER A 55 9.51 -7.40 14.86
N ILE A 56 8.88 -8.58 14.78
CA ILE A 56 7.45 -8.77 15.09
C ILE A 56 7.16 -8.49 16.56
N GLU A 57 8.06 -8.88 17.46
CA GLU A 57 7.95 -8.65 18.90
C GLU A 57 7.94 -7.15 19.21
N GLN A 58 8.77 -6.37 18.52
CA GLN A 58 8.78 -4.91 18.65
C GLN A 58 7.49 -4.27 18.13
N ILE A 59 6.80 -4.88 17.14
CA ILE A 59 5.48 -4.40 16.71
C ILE A 59 4.46 -4.59 17.83
N HIS A 60 4.48 -5.73 18.52
CA HIS A 60 3.60 -5.98 19.66
C HIS A 60 3.90 -5.07 20.85
N GLU A 61 5.18 -4.84 21.13
CA GLU A 61 5.61 -3.90 22.16
C GLU A 61 5.19 -2.46 21.84
N LEU A 62 5.36 -2.04 20.58
CA LEU A 62 4.89 -0.74 20.12
C LEU A 62 3.37 -0.61 20.26
N GLU A 63 2.60 -1.61 19.83
CA GLU A 63 1.13 -1.61 19.99
C GLU A 63 0.72 -1.49 21.47
N LYS A 64 1.44 -2.16 22.38
CA LYS A 64 1.21 -2.07 23.83
C LYS A 64 1.58 -0.69 24.38
N ASN A 65 2.71 -0.12 23.99
CA ASN A 65 3.15 1.19 24.45
C ASN A 65 2.23 2.30 23.94
N LEU A 66 1.73 2.19 22.71
CA LEU A 66 0.75 3.12 22.13
C LEU A 66 -0.65 2.97 22.73
N ALA A 67 -0.88 1.98 23.62
CA ALA A 67 -2.10 1.94 24.42
C ALA A 67 -2.06 2.91 25.61
N ASP A 68 -0.88 3.35 26.03
CA ASP A 68 -0.71 4.44 26.99
C ASP A 68 -0.86 5.79 26.28
N GLU A 69 -1.82 6.60 26.73
CA GLU A 69 -2.17 7.88 26.12
C GLU A 69 -0.99 8.86 26.16
N ALA A 70 -0.25 8.91 27.28
CA ALA A 70 0.88 9.82 27.43
C ALA A 70 2.03 9.46 26.47
N TYR A 71 2.27 8.17 26.23
CA TYR A 71 3.23 7.73 25.21
C TYR A 71 2.70 8.02 23.80
N ALA A 72 1.42 7.74 23.53
CA ALA A 72 0.80 7.96 22.23
C ALA A 72 0.85 9.44 21.79
N GLU A 73 0.55 10.38 22.69
CA GLU A 73 0.59 11.82 22.40
C GLU A 73 2.00 12.30 22.06
N ARG A 74 3.01 11.85 22.81
CA ARG A 74 4.43 12.13 22.55
C ARG A 74 4.86 11.56 21.20
N PHE A 75 4.47 10.32 20.92
CA PHE A 75 4.77 9.65 19.67
C PHE A 75 4.12 10.33 18.46
N ILE A 76 2.84 10.72 18.56
CA ILE A 76 2.13 11.50 17.53
C ILE A 76 2.86 12.82 17.27
N SER A 77 3.21 13.54 18.34
CA SER A 77 3.90 14.83 18.24
C SER A 77 5.25 14.70 17.56
N TYR A 78 6.04 13.67 17.91
CA TYR A 78 7.30 13.34 17.26
C TYR A 78 7.12 13.03 15.77
N MET A 79 6.19 12.15 15.41
CA MET A 79 5.95 11.76 14.02
C MET A 79 5.45 12.92 13.16
N LYS A 80 4.60 13.80 13.70
CA LYS A 80 4.13 15.00 12.99
C LYS A 80 5.28 15.98 12.70
N LYS A 81 6.25 16.12 13.61
CA LYS A 81 7.48 16.90 13.36
C LYS A 81 8.30 16.33 12.19
N LEU A 82 8.40 15.00 12.07
CA LEU A 82 9.14 14.34 10.99
C LEU A 82 8.47 14.46 9.62
N VAL A 83 7.14 14.33 9.57
CA VAL A 83 6.37 14.42 8.31
C VAL A 83 6.27 15.87 7.81
N GLY A 84 6.24 16.83 8.72
CA GLY A 84 6.03 18.24 8.41
C GLY A 84 4.59 18.56 7.98
N TYR A 85 4.36 19.82 7.61
CA TYR A 85 3.03 20.36 7.26
C TYR A 85 2.77 20.43 5.75
N VAL A 86 3.54 19.69 4.94
CA VAL A 86 3.42 19.77 3.49
C VAL A 86 2.13 19.08 3.06
N GLY A 87 1.19 19.87 2.52
CA GLY A 87 -0.06 19.35 1.97
C GLY A 87 0.20 18.30 0.89
N ASP A 88 -0.52 17.18 0.95
CA ASP A 88 -0.42 16.11 -0.04
C ASP A 88 -1.52 16.23 -1.10
N ASN A 89 -1.10 16.41 -2.35
CA ASN A 89 -2.00 16.42 -3.51
C ASN A 89 -2.49 15.01 -3.90
N CYS A 90 -2.00 13.96 -3.23
CA CYS A 90 -2.32 12.56 -3.51
C CYS A 90 -3.15 11.89 -2.40
N ASN A 91 -4.09 12.62 -1.79
CA ASN A 91 -5.01 12.09 -0.75
C ASN A 91 -4.28 11.41 0.43
N GLY A 92 -3.14 11.95 0.88
CA GLY A 92 -2.38 11.41 2.01
C GLY A 92 -1.51 10.19 1.67
N MET A 93 -1.48 9.72 0.41
CA MET A 93 -0.70 8.55 0.00
C MET A 93 0.80 8.78 0.02
N ASN A 94 1.29 9.96 -0.37
CA ASN A 94 2.72 10.24 -0.35
C ASN A 94 3.25 10.25 1.08
N ILE A 95 2.50 10.92 1.97
CA ILE A 95 2.78 10.97 3.39
C ILE A 95 2.74 9.56 3.99
N SER A 96 1.76 8.74 3.62
CA SER A 96 1.64 7.37 4.13
C SER A 96 2.88 6.52 3.81
N TYR A 97 3.47 6.66 2.61
CA TYR A 97 4.69 5.94 2.25
C TYR A 97 5.93 6.40 3.01
N THR A 98 6.02 7.68 3.35
CA THR A 98 7.09 8.19 4.22
C THR A 98 6.88 7.71 5.66
N LEU A 99 5.64 7.84 6.15
CA LEU A 99 5.29 7.50 7.52
C LEU A 99 5.47 6.01 7.82
N VAL A 100 5.13 5.12 6.88
CA VAL A 100 5.33 3.67 7.09
C VAL A 100 6.80 3.31 7.25
N ASP A 101 7.71 4.01 6.56
CA ASP A 101 9.15 3.80 6.68
C ASP A 101 9.71 4.38 7.99
N PHE A 102 8.99 5.31 8.66
CA PHE A 102 9.32 5.74 10.03
C PHE A 102 8.83 4.77 11.10
N PHE A 103 7.69 4.10 10.88
CA PHE A 103 7.18 3.11 11.82
C PHE A 103 7.95 1.79 11.75
N PHE A 104 8.22 1.32 10.53
CA PHE A 104 8.69 -0.04 10.27
C PHE A 104 9.92 -0.05 9.38
N GLU A 105 10.88 -0.89 9.73
CA GLU A 105 11.93 -1.26 8.80
C GLU A 105 11.34 -2.05 7.62
N ARG A 106 11.88 -1.86 6.41
CA ARG A 106 11.36 -2.54 5.21
C ARG A 106 11.41 -4.06 5.32
N ASN A 107 12.35 -4.60 6.08
CA ASN A 107 12.51 -6.04 6.29
C ASN A 107 11.40 -6.64 7.16
N VAL A 108 10.95 -5.94 8.21
CA VAL A 108 9.88 -6.45 9.09
C VAL A 108 8.55 -6.52 8.35
N MET A 109 8.33 -5.61 7.40
CA MET A 109 7.12 -5.59 6.57
C MET A 109 6.95 -6.85 5.69
N LEU A 110 8.02 -7.60 5.42
CA LEU A 110 7.97 -8.89 4.69
C LEU A 110 7.26 -9.98 5.50
N LYS A 111 7.43 -9.93 6.83
CA LYS A 111 6.84 -10.85 7.81
C LYS A 111 5.39 -10.50 8.14
N CYS A 112 4.90 -9.38 7.60
CA CYS A 112 3.56 -8.87 7.84
C CYS A 112 2.65 -9.05 6.62
N SER A 113 1.34 -9.05 6.86
CA SER A 113 0.31 -8.95 5.82
C SER A 113 -0.93 -8.27 6.39
N TRP A 114 -1.86 -7.84 5.53
CA TRP A 114 -3.10 -7.22 6.02
C TRP A 114 -3.90 -8.15 6.96
N SER A 115 -4.17 -9.39 6.54
CA SER A 115 -5.02 -10.32 7.28
C SER A 115 -4.28 -11.39 8.07
N GLY A 116 -2.97 -11.54 7.89
CA GLY A 116 -2.18 -12.66 8.40
C GLY A 116 -2.21 -13.90 7.49
N ALA A 117 -3.12 -13.93 6.51
CA ALA A 117 -3.28 -15.07 5.63
C ALA A 117 -2.08 -15.20 4.66
N SER A 118 -1.52 -16.40 4.62
CA SER A 118 -0.46 -16.78 3.70
C SER A 118 -0.91 -17.97 2.87
N ARG A 119 -0.51 -18.01 1.60
CA ARG A 119 -0.69 -19.21 0.76
C ARG A 119 0.32 -20.30 1.11
N SER A 120 1.41 -19.92 1.77
CA SER A 120 2.45 -20.81 2.26
C SER A 120 2.17 -21.17 3.72
N SER A 121 2.81 -22.22 4.21
CA SER A 121 2.76 -22.65 5.63
C SER A 121 3.30 -21.61 6.63
N ILE A 122 3.91 -20.53 6.15
CA ILE A 122 4.46 -19.45 6.99
C ILE A 122 3.33 -18.52 7.43
N ILE A 123 3.07 -18.50 8.74
CA ILE A 123 2.13 -17.57 9.37
C ILE A 123 2.75 -16.16 9.39
N LYS A 124 1.98 -15.16 8.95
CA LYS A 124 2.39 -13.75 8.95
C LYS A 124 1.64 -12.97 10.01
N LEU A 125 2.27 -11.91 10.53
CA LEU A 125 1.57 -10.96 11.41
C LEU A 125 0.44 -10.26 10.63
N ALA A 126 -0.75 -10.22 11.22
CA ALA A 126 -1.91 -9.52 10.69
C ALA A 126 -1.91 -8.05 11.14
N ILE A 127 -1.50 -7.12 10.26
CA ILE A 127 -1.45 -5.68 10.59
C ILE A 127 -2.83 -5.13 10.97
N LYS A 128 -3.92 -5.67 10.40
CA LYS A 128 -5.28 -5.25 10.76
C LYS A 128 -5.60 -5.39 12.26
N ASN A 129 -4.87 -6.25 12.99
CA ASN A 129 -5.05 -6.47 14.42
C ASN A 129 -4.30 -5.43 15.28
N CYS A 130 -3.36 -4.68 14.70
CA CYS A 130 -2.58 -3.63 15.37
C CYS A 130 -3.37 -2.31 15.36
N THR A 131 -4.44 -2.26 16.14
CA THR A 131 -5.43 -1.17 16.11
C THR A 131 -4.86 0.18 16.54
N LYS A 132 -4.03 0.23 17.57
CA LYS A 132 -3.44 1.47 18.10
C LYS A 132 -2.46 2.08 17.12
N ILE A 133 -1.59 1.24 16.55
CA ILE A 133 -0.70 1.66 15.47
C ILE A 133 -1.50 2.23 14.29
N LEU A 134 -2.55 1.53 13.86
CA LEU A 134 -3.39 1.98 12.73
C LEU A 134 -4.13 3.29 13.02
N ASP A 135 -4.64 3.46 14.24
CA ASP A 135 -5.36 4.67 14.64
C ASP A 135 -4.43 5.88 14.73
N ILE A 136 -3.23 5.70 15.28
CA ILE A 136 -2.21 6.76 15.36
C ILE A 136 -1.71 7.12 13.96
N PHE A 137 -1.40 6.13 13.13
CA PHE A 137 -1.03 6.35 11.73
C PHE A 137 -2.12 7.16 11.01
N PHE A 138 -3.38 6.76 11.16
CA PHE A 138 -4.52 7.46 10.58
C PHE A 138 -4.66 8.89 11.09
N SER A 139 -4.49 9.11 12.40
CA SER A 139 -4.54 10.44 13.02
C SER A 139 -3.47 11.37 12.43
N ILE A 140 -2.23 10.88 12.30
CA ILE A 140 -1.12 11.64 11.73
C ILE A 140 -1.41 12.02 10.27
N VAL A 141 -1.76 11.06 9.42
CA VAL A 141 -2.04 11.34 7.99
C VAL A 141 -3.23 12.30 7.86
N ARG A 142 -4.30 12.07 8.62
CA ARG A 142 -5.50 12.91 8.58
C ARG A 142 -5.26 14.34 9.07
N SER A 143 -4.26 14.54 9.94
CA SER A 143 -3.86 15.87 10.37
C SER A 143 -3.26 16.72 9.25
N VAL A 144 -2.69 16.09 8.22
CA VAL A 144 -2.15 16.79 7.03
C VAL A 144 -3.14 16.78 5.88
N ASN A 145 -3.93 15.70 5.74
CA ASN A 145 -4.93 15.57 4.69
C ASN A 145 -6.28 15.08 5.25
N ILE A 146 -7.25 15.99 5.36
CA ILE A 146 -8.56 15.71 5.95
C ILE A 146 -9.41 14.71 5.14
N THR A 147 -9.13 14.53 3.85
CA THR A 147 -9.90 13.61 2.99
C THR A 147 -9.46 12.16 3.15
N PHE A 148 -8.36 11.90 3.86
CA PHE A 148 -7.87 10.55 4.13
C PHE A 148 -8.86 9.76 4.97
N SER A 149 -9.30 8.62 4.45
CA SER A 149 -10.33 7.77 5.06
C SER A 149 -9.76 6.46 5.60
N ARG A 150 -10.51 5.80 6.49
CA ARG A 150 -10.14 4.46 6.99
C ARG A 150 -10.13 3.41 5.86
N GLN A 151 -10.94 3.59 4.81
CA GLN A 151 -10.85 2.71 3.64
C GLN A 151 -9.52 2.90 2.91
N LEU A 152 -9.06 4.14 2.72
CA LEU A 152 -7.76 4.44 2.11
C LEU A 152 -6.61 3.88 2.95
N LEU A 153 -6.67 4.01 4.27
CA LEU A 153 -5.71 3.38 5.19
C LEU A 153 -5.61 1.87 4.98
N ALA A 154 -6.73 1.17 4.96
CA ALA A 154 -6.75 -0.29 4.77
C ALA A 154 -6.22 -0.68 3.38
N GLN A 155 -6.59 0.06 2.33
CA GLN A 155 -6.08 -0.16 0.98
C GLN A 155 -4.57 0.08 0.90
N PHE A 156 -4.08 1.13 1.56
CA PHE A 156 -2.66 1.42 1.66
C PHE A 156 -1.90 0.27 2.33
N PHE A 157 -2.35 -0.19 3.51
CA PHE A 157 -1.67 -1.29 4.21
C PHE A 157 -1.73 -2.62 3.44
N LYS A 158 -2.81 -2.91 2.72
CA LYS A 158 -2.85 -4.03 1.76
C LYS A 158 -1.82 -3.88 0.64
N GLN A 159 -1.70 -2.68 0.07
CA GLN A 159 -0.79 -2.40 -1.03
C GLN A 159 0.68 -2.47 -0.60
N VAL A 160 1.03 -1.84 0.52
CA VAL A 160 2.42 -1.79 1.01
C VAL A 160 2.92 -3.16 1.45
N THR A 161 2.09 -3.95 2.15
CA THR A 161 2.44 -5.32 2.55
C THR A 161 2.54 -6.27 1.36
N ARG A 162 1.65 -6.15 0.37
CA ARG A 162 1.74 -6.93 -0.88
C ARG A 162 3.04 -6.66 -1.64
N ASN A 163 3.49 -5.41 -1.64
CA ASN A 163 4.70 -4.98 -2.34
C ASN A 163 5.94 -4.96 -1.45
N ALA A 164 5.88 -5.53 -0.24
CA ALA A 164 6.97 -5.42 0.73
C ALA A 164 8.31 -5.93 0.17
N LYS A 165 8.31 -7.06 -0.55
CA LYS A 165 9.53 -7.61 -1.20
C LYS A 165 10.18 -6.64 -2.18
N LYS A 166 9.38 -6.08 -3.10
CA LYS A 166 9.88 -5.08 -4.05
C LYS A 166 10.36 -3.81 -3.35
N ARG A 167 9.79 -3.46 -2.19
CA ARG A 167 10.21 -2.30 -1.40
C ARG A 167 11.50 -2.55 -0.63
N SER A 168 11.70 -3.72 -0.05
CA SER A 168 12.94 -4.07 0.68
C SER A 168 14.15 -4.07 -0.25
N GLU A 169 13.97 -4.51 -1.50
CA GLU A 169 15.02 -4.54 -2.53
C GLU A 169 15.30 -3.15 -3.14
N ALA A 170 14.39 -2.19 -3.00
CA ALA A 170 14.52 -0.87 -3.61
C ALA A 170 15.58 -0.02 -2.89
N LYS A 171 16.73 0.20 -3.53
CA LYS A 171 17.85 1.02 -3.04
C LYS A 171 17.56 2.54 -3.00
N GLY A 172 16.30 2.98 -3.04
CA GLY A 172 15.92 4.40 -3.03
C GLY A 172 16.17 5.17 -4.33
N LEU A 173 16.87 4.59 -5.30
CA LEU A 173 17.25 5.20 -6.58
C LEU A 173 16.12 5.15 -7.63
N ARG A 174 14.89 5.54 -7.27
CA ARG A 174 13.81 5.58 -8.26
C ARG A 174 14.02 6.76 -9.21
N GLN A 175 14.56 6.49 -10.39
CA GLN A 175 14.51 7.41 -11.51
C GLN A 175 13.04 7.60 -11.94
N PRO A 176 12.57 8.83 -12.20
CA PRO A 176 11.24 9.05 -12.74
C PRO A 176 11.10 8.31 -14.07
N THR A 177 10.14 7.39 -14.14
CA THR A 177 9.85 6.63 -15.35
C THR A 177 9.05 7.51 -16.31
N ILE A 178 9.71 8.09 -17.32
CA ILE A 178 9.04 8.83 -18.40
C ILE A 178 8.45 7.82 -19.37
N HIS A 179 7.12 7.66 -19.35
CA HIS A 179 6.41 6.90 -20.38
C HIS A 179 6.29 7.74 -21.66
N ARG A 180 7.23 7.59 -22.60
CA ARG A 180 7.06 8.15 -23.94
C ARG A 180 6.04 7.30 -24.71
N ARG A 181 4.85 7.87 -24.98
CA ARG A 181 3.87 7.28 -25.89
C ARG A 181 4.44 7.34 -27.32
N ALA A 182 4.77 6.20 -27.92
CA ALA A 182 5.15 6.15 -29.33
C ALA A 182 3.98 6.61 -30.20
N LYS A 183 4.19 7.65 -31.02
CA LYS A 183 3.20 8.14 -31.98
C LYS A 183 3.28 7.25 -33.22
N LYS A 184 2.23 6.47 -33.50
CA LYS A 184 2.15 5.61 -34.69
C LYS A 184 2.00 6.52 -35.91
N LEU A 185 3.01 6.58 -36.78
CA LEU A 185 2.93 7.28 -38.06
C LEU A 185 2.03 6.46 -39.01
N ASN A 186 0.95 7.07 -39.45
CA ASN A 186 0.04 6.55 -40.46
C ASN A 186 0.60 6.83 -41.85
N ASN A 187 1.04 5.77 -42.54
CA ASN A 187 1.51 5.84 -43.92
C ASN A 187 0.31 5.91 -44.89
N THR A 188 -0.06 7.12 -45.33
CA THR A 188 -0.98 7.32 -46.47
C THR A 188 -0.20 7.23 -47.78
N ARG A 189 -0.41 6.14 -48.52
CA ARG A 189 0.11 5.91 -49.88
C ARG A 189 -0.74 6.69 -50.88
N CYS A 190 -0.14 7.64 -51.61
CA CYS A 190 -0.78 8.28 -52.77
C CYS A 190 -0.76 7.32 -53.97
N GLN A 191 -1.92 7.12 -54.59
CA GLN A 191 -2.06 6.49 -55.91
C GLN A 191 -1.71 7.50 -57.01
N ALA A 192 -1.08 7.04 -58.09
CA ALA A 192 -0.85 7.81 -59.30
C ALA A 192 -1.60 7.16 -60.47
N ASP A 193 -2.40 7.95 -61.17
CA ASP A 193 -3.13 7.60 -62.39
C ASP A 193 -2.20 7.52 -63.62
N VAL A 194 -2.52 6.60 -64.54
CA VAL A 194 -1.89 6.27 -65.86
C VAL A 194 -2.56 7.15 -66.97
N PRO A 195 -2.15 7.30 -68.29
CA PRO A 195 -1.58 6.31 -69.26
C PRO A 195 -0.72 6.93 -70.43
N PRO A 196 -0.67 6.40 -71.70
CA PRO A 196 0.23 5.35 -72.23
C PRO A 196 1.07 5.79 -73.48
N THR A 197 2.08 5.02 -73.95
CA THR A 197 2.48 4.88 -75.40
C THR A 197 3.56 3.80 -75.63
N THR A 198 3.15 2.78 -76.40
CA THR A 198 3.74 1.88 -77.43
C THR A 198 5.27 1.76 -77.72
N THR A 199 5.78 0.52 -77.51
CA THR A 199 6.74 -0.34 -78.32
C THR A 199 8.18 0.11 -78.67
N PRO A 200 9.09 -0.81 -79.06
CA PRO A 200 9.50 -2.08 -78.44
C PRO A 200 11.05 -2.25 -78.40
N ASP A 201 11.51 -3.43 -77.97
CA ASP A 201 12.77 -4.09 -78.32
C ASP A 201 13.84 -4.22 -77.22
N GLY A 202 14.40 -5.43 -77.15
CA GLY A 202 15.68 -5.69 -76.49
C GLY A 202 15.66 -6.33 -75.10
N THR A 203 15.69 -7.66 -75.10
CA THR A 203 16.70 -8.44 -74.35
C THR A 203 16.37 -8.95 -72.93
N LYS A 204 16.39 -10.29 -72.86
CA LYS A 204 16.61 -11.22 -71.75
C LYS A 204 15.41 -11.73 -70.94
N SER A 205 15.03 -12.94 -71.38
CA SER A 205 14.45 -14.07 -70.64
C SER A 205 15.14 -14.33 -69.29
N ASP A 206 14.38 -14.69 -68.25
CA ASP A 206 14.13 -16.10 -67.95
C ASP A 206 13.17 -16.27 -66.76
N TRP A 207 12.34 -17.31 -66.86
CA TRP A 207 11.29 -17.67 -65.91
C TRP A 207 11.67 -18.98 -65.20
N SER A 208 11.68 -18.90 -63.86
CA SER A 208 11.40 -19.98 -62.88
C SER A 208 12.51 -20.98 -62.53
N PRO A 209 12.26 -21.93 -61.60
CA PRO A 209 12.37 -21.77 -60.14
C PRO A 209 13.23 -22.88 -59.49
N SER A 210 13.36 -22.86 -58.15
CA SER A 210 14.14 -23.80 -57.28
C SER A 210 15.63 -23.41 -57.20
N THR A 211 16.36 -23.49 -56.08
CA THR A 211 16.41 -24.47 -54.99
C THR A 211 17.00 -23.86 -53.70
N GLU A 212 16.59 -24.43 -52.57
CA GLU A 212 17.36 -24.84 -51.36
C GLU A 212 18.75 -24.24 -51.08
N ASP A 213 18.95 -23.70 -49.87
CA ASP A 213 19.94 -24.16 -48.87
C ASP A 213 19.74 -23.37 -47.54
N GLU A 214 19.37 -24.06 -46.46
CA GLU A 214 20.25 -24.53 -45.37
C GLU A 214 20.87 -23.42 -44.52
N SER A 215 20.32 -23.26 -43.31
CA SER A 215 21.04 -22.83 -42.10
C SER A 215 20.21 -23.20 -40.86
N GLN A 216 20.21 -24.51 -40.58
CA GLN A 216 20.30 -25.19 -39.27
C GLN A 216 20.15 -24.33 -38.00
N SER A 217 19.17 -24.63 -37.12
CA SER A 217 19.30 -25.53 -35.94
C SER A 217 19.55 -24.73 -34.65
N SER A 218 18.90 -24.89 -33.50
CA SER A 218 17.91 -25.86 -33.00
C SER A 218 17.14 -25.24 -31.82
N LYS A 219 15.88 -25.67 -31.64
CA LYS A 219 15.19 -25.70 -30.35
C LYS A 219 15.83 -26.79 -29.49
N SER A 220 16.12 -26.51 -28.23
CA SER A 220 16.23 -27.55 -27.20
C SER A 220 15.24 -27.26 -26.06
N SER A 221 14.23 -28.12 -26.01
CA SER A 221 13.55 -28.53 -24.78
C SER A 221 14.46 -29.55 -24.12
N SER A 222 14.86 -29.34 -22.87
CA SER A 222 15.37 -30.42 -22.00
C SER A 222 14.48 -30.41 -20.76
N SER A 223 13.69 -31.47 -20.68
CA SER A 223 13.20 -32.02 -19.43
C SER A 223 14.30 -32.93 -18.94
N ASP A 224 14.78 -32.74 -17.71
CA ASP A 224 15.57 -33.75 -17.02
C ASP A 224 14.99 -33.89 -15.60
N GLU A 225 14.15 -34.91 -15.48
CA GLU A 225 13.91 -35.66 -14.27
C GLU A 225 15.21 -36.44 -13.95
N SER A 226 15.70 -36.34 -12.72
CA SER A 226 16.57 -37.37 -12.14
C SER A 226 16.37 -37.39 -10.64
N ASP A 227 15.51 -38.32 -10.27
CA ASP A 227 15.41 -39.02 -9.01
C ASP A 227 16.73 -39.77 -8.71
N SER A 228 17.21 -39.76 -7.46
CA SER A 228 18.03 -40.81 -6.81
C SER A 228 18.52 -40.39 -5.41
N GLU A 229 17.86 -40.96 -4.39
CA GLU A 229 18.43 -41.65 -3.20
C GLU A 229 19.44 -40.92 -2.29
N MET A 230 19.04 -40.58 -1.05
CA MET A 230 19.21 -41.41 0.17
C MET A 230 20.64 -41.85 0.46
N LEU A 231 21.34 -41.08 1.31
CA LEU A 231 22.33 -41.64 2.23
C LEU A 231 22.11 -41.12 3.66
N VAL A 232 21.50 -42.00 4.44
CA VAL A 232 21.49 -42.03 5.90
C VAL A 232 22.94 -42.17 6.38
N SER A 233 23.42 -41.19 7.16
CA SER A 233 24.59 -41.36 8.02
C SER A 233 24.13 -41.36 9.46
N LYS A 234 23.86 -42.57 9.94
CA LYS A 234 23.65 -42.93 11.32
C LYS A 234 25.05 -43.03 11.95
N VAL A 235 25.37 -42.17 12.90
CA VAL A 235 26.50 -42.40 13.81
C VAL A 235 25.96 -42.41 15.23
N GLU A 236 26.40 -43.45 15.91
CA GLU A 236 25.99 -44.02 17.18
C GLU A 236 25.80 -43.04 18.35
N GLU A 237 24.71 -43.35 19.03
CA GLU A 237 24.38 -43.18 20.43
C GLU A 237 25.48 -43.70 21.37
N SER A 238 25.80 -42.93 22.41
CA SER A 238 26.41 -43.45 23.65
C SER A 238 25.88 -42.64 24.82
N ASP A 239 24.73 -43.05 25.35
CA ASP A 239 24.23 -42.67 26.67
C ASP A 239 24.56 -43.79 27.67
N PRO A 240 25.35 -43.54 28.73
CA PRO A 240 25.57 -44.50 29.79
C PRO A 240 24.42 -44.48 30.81
N ARG A 241 24.01 -45.71 31.16
CA ARG A 241 22.88 -46.07 32.02
C ARG A 241 22.88 -45.42 33.39
N ILE A 242 21.65 -45.18 33.82
CA ILE A 242 21.15 -45.00 35.19
C ILE A 242 21.82 -45.98 36.17
N ASN A 243 22.37 -45.41 37.25
CA ASN A 243 22.58 -46.11 38.51
C ASN A 243 21.26 -46.10 39.30
N SER A 244 20.74 -47.30 39.57
CA SER A 244 19.76 -47.56 40.63
C SER A 244 20.50 -48.30 41.75
N CYS A 245 20.56 -47.67 42.92
CA CYS A 245 20.60 -48.33 44.22
C CYS A 245 19.34 -47.91 44.96
#